data_AF-A0AAV5R682-F1
#
_entry.id   AF-A0AAV5R682-F1
#
_cell.length_a   1.000
_cell.length_b   1.000
_cell.length_c   1.000
_cell.angle_alpha   90.00
_cell.angle_beta   90.00
_cell.angle_gamma   90.00
#
_symmetry.space_group_name_H-M   'P 1'
#
loop_
_entity.id
_entity.type
_entity.pdbx_description
1 polymer ?
#
loop_
_entity_poly.entity_id
_entity_poly.type
_entity_poly.pdbx_seq_one_letter_code
_entity_poly.pdbx_strand_id
1 'polypeptide(L)'
;MSQLELVPQNVPQHVVSTEMITETSVSETVIDVPQRNLTQESFANKPHKVTIKRVMPVYTSLSYDRADRYWEVIISNPAFKNLATNESQIMKAVGGYAIDTSIIKRNVVASLLPNYVDISDFENFQDEDGWKYKVNKRRAFDDYISLRWCNQKQNFYQPLVIRYKKNGTKKPITQNLCPYCPYTKGMDLNTIFHGVDDSSYMHHVCKDHGVYTTGNEMPIPVFGKTAKGLVAVCGICGNTCNLSVDVHADNLNNCLISYFRHCFDKHKNKRQNRDANEIKREAQEIKANRHNLILENLIVSKV
;
A
#
# COMPACT_ATOMS: atom_id res chain seq x y z
N MET A 1 -0.07 33.94 -57.79
CA MET A 1 -0.23 35.40 -57.64
C MET A 1 -0.47 35.68 -56.16
N SER A 2 0.43 36.51 -55.57
CA SER A 2 0.37 37.28 -54.31
C SER A 2 -0.14 36.55 -53.05
N GLN A 3 0.66 36.15 -52.05
CA GLN A 3 1.59 36.89 -51.18
C GLN A 3 1.03 38.21 -50.63
N LEU A 4 0.87 38.27 -49.30
CA LEU A 4 1.00 39.48 -48.48
C LEU A 4 1.43 39.08 -47.06
N GLU A 5 2.69 39.41 -46.77
CA GLU A 5 3.34 39.45 -45.47
C GLU A 5 3.05 40.79 -44.76
N LEU A 6 3.14 40.79 -43.42
CA LEU A 6 4.05 41.61 -42.56
C LEU A 6 3.36 42.01 -41.24
N VAL A 7 3.75 41.48 -40.07
CA VAL A 7 4.77 41.88 -39.05
C VAL A 7 4.44 43.19 -38.24
N PRO A 8 5.11 43.54 -37.12
CA PRO A 8 4.58 43.52 -35.75
C PRO A 8 4.63 44.90 -35.03
N GLN A 9 4.17 45.02 -33.78
CA GLN A 9 4.49 46.19 -32.94
C GLN A 9 4.84 45.87 -31.47
N ASN A 10 6.13 46.06 -31.19
CA ASN A 10 6.81 46.76 -30.10
C ASN A 10 6.28 46.86 -28.65
N VAL A 11 7.26 46.58 -27.78
CA VAL A 11 7.46 46.86 -26.35
C VAL A 11 7.53 48.38 -26.05
N PRO A 12 7.29 48.80 -24.79
CA PRO A 12 8.26 49.69 -24.15
C PRO A 12 8.76 49.20 -22.78
N GLN A 13 10.07 49.37 -22.59
CA GLN A 13 10.81 49.28 -21.34
C GLN A 13 10.63 50.59 -20.54
N HIS A 14 10.66 50.51 -19.21
CA HIS A 14 11.05 51.64 -18.35
C HIS A 14 12.04 51.18 -17.28
N VAL A 15 12.90 52.12 -16.93
CA VAL A 15 14.24 51.98 -16.32
C VAL A 15 14.28 52.80 -15.02
N VAL A 16 15.25 52.46 -14.14
CA VAL A 16 15.87 53.26 -13.03
C VAL A 16 15.02 53.38 -11.76
N SER A 17 15.49 53.08 -10.53
CA SER A 17 16.53 53.84 -9.81
C SER A 17 17.10 53.11 -8.58
N THR A 18 18.35 53.45 -8.27
CA THR A 18 19.20 53.03 -7.14
C THR A 18 19.31 54.18 -6.13
N GLU A 19 19.35 53.89 -4.82
CA GLU A 19 20.02 54.64 -3.71
C GLU A 19 19.72 53.82 -2.40
N MET A 20 20.63 53.24 -1.62
CA MET A 20 21.80 53.64 -0.79
C MET A 20 21.51 54.36 0.55
N ILE A 21 22.22 53.87 1.60
CA ILE A 21 22.54 54.40 2.96
C ILE A 21 21.35 54.35 3.97
N THR A 22 21.43 53.92 5.25
CA THR A 22 22.42 54.12 6.34
C THR A 22 22.37 53.07 7.46
N GLU A 23 23.52 52.91 8.12
CA GLU A 23 23.74 52.28 9.42
C GLU A 23 22.99 52.98 10.56
N THR A 24 22.53 52.22 11.56
CA THR A 24 22.52 52.71 12.95
C THR A 24 22.63 51.53 13.93
N SER A 25 23.61 51.65 14.81
CA SER A 25 23.86 50.83 16.00
C SER A 25 22.84 51.10 17.11
N VAL A 26 22.80 50.22 18.13
CA VAL A 26 22.89 50.55 19.58
C VAL A 26 22.18 49.50 20.47
N SER A 27 22.90 49.17 21.55
CA SER A 27 22.49 48.70 22.88
C SER A 27 22.20 47.22 23.12
N GLU A 28 23.20 46.60 23.74
CA GLU A 28 23.07 45.53 24.73
C GLU A 28 22.14 45.98 25.88
N THR A 29 21.20 45.11 26.24
CA THR A 29 20.57 45.12 27.56
C THR A 29 20.67 43.72 28.15
N VAL A 30 21.51 43.63 29.18
CA VAL A 30 21.62 42.48 30.08
C VAL A 30 20.36 42.45 30.93
N ILE A 31 19.58 41.38 30.82
CA ILE A 31 18.45 41.10 31.71
C ILE A 31 18.86 39.93 32.61
N ASP A 32 19.08 40.24 33.89
CA ASP A 32 19.21 39.30 34.99
C ASP A 32 17.94 38.42 35.09
N VAL A 33 18.11 37.11 34.99
CA VAL A 33 17.04 36.14 35.25
C VAL A 33 17.34 35.42 36.57
N PRO A 34 16.42 35.44 37.56
CA PRO A 34 16.66 34.78 38.85
C PRO A 34 16.66 33.26 38.71
N GLN A 35 17.68 32.62 39.29
CA GLN A 35 17.72 31.18 39.51
C GLN A 35 16.55 30.76 40.42
N ARG A 36 15.58 30.02 39.86
CA ARG A 36 14.59 29.27 40.63
C ARG A 36 15.00 27.80 40.72
N ASN A 37 15.05 27.32 41.95
CA ASN A 37 15.23 25.93 42.35
C ASN A 37 14.28 25.00 41.60
N LEU A 38 14.85 24.04 40.85
CA LEU A 38 14.12 22.91 40.27
C LEU A 38 14.09 21.77 41.28
N THR A 39 12.97 21.65 41.98
CA THR A 39 12.57 20.43 42.69
C THR A 39 12.30 19.32 41.67
N GLN A 40 12.86 18.13 41.93
CA GLN A 40 12.59 16.91 41.19
C GLN A 40 11.12 16.48 41.33
N GLU A 41 10.31 16.72 40.30
CA GLU A 41 9.06 15.98 40.10
C GLU A 41 9.27 14.94 38.99
N SER A 42 9.23 13.68 39.39
CA SER A 42 9.25 12.52 38.50
C SER A 42 7.95 12.44 37.71
N PHE A 43 7.90 13.07 36.54
CA PHE A 43 6.83 12.85 35.57
C PHE A 43 7.10 11.56 34.80
N ALA A 44 6.42 10.49 35.19
CA ALA A 44 6.19 9.33 34.34
C ALA A 44 5.28 9.74 33.17
N ASN A 45 5.87 10.41 32.17
CA ASN A 45 5.18 10.74 30.93
C ASN A 45 4.91 9.45 30.16
N LYS A 46 3.64 9.01 30.18
CA LYS A 46 3.15 8.02 29.23
C LYS A 46 3.45 8.54 27.82
N PRO A 47 4.01 7.72 26.91
CA PRO A 47 4.34 8.17 25.57
C PRO A 47 3.07 8.69 24.90
N HIS A 48 3.08 9.98 24.53
CA HIS A 48 2.04 10.56 23.70
C HIS A 48 1.96 9.75 22.40
N LYS A 49 0.80 9.13 22.15
CA LYS A 49 0.47 8.59 20.84
C LYS A 49 0.36 9.76 19.87
N VAL A 50 1.47 10.10 19.23
CA VAL A 50 1.46 11.01 18.08
C VAL A 50 0.61 10.34 17.02
N THR A 51 -0.60 10.85 16.85
CA THR A 51 -1.48 10.40 15.78
C THR A 51 -1.00 11.12 14.52
N ILE A 52 -0.06 10.51 13.81
CA ILE A 52 0.40 11.00 12.51
C ILE A 52 -0.83 10.98 11.60
N LYS A 53 -1.36 12.16 11.26
CA LYS A 53 -2.38 12.28 10.23
C LYS A 53 -1.76 11.74 8.95
N ARG A 54 -2.34 10.66 8.42
CA ARG A 54 -1.89 10.08 7.14
C ARG A 54 -2.03 11.17 6.09
N VAL A 55 -0.91 11.67 5.57
CA VAL A 55 -0.90 12.56 4.42
C VAL A 55 -1.56 11.79 3.28
N MET A 56 -2.59 12.37 2.68
CA MET A 56 -3.23 11.74 1.55
C MET A 56 -2.26 11.73 0.37
N PRO A 57 -2.00 10.57 -0.24
CA PRO A 57 -1.14 10.51 -1.40
C PRO A 57 -1.68 11.41 -2.52
N VAL A 58 -0.80 12.19 -3.13
CA VAL A 58 -1.12 13.04 -4.28
C VAL A 58 -0.99 12.19 -5.53
N TYR A 59 -2.08 12.06 -6.29
CA TYR A 59 -2.13 11.24 -7.49
C TYR A 59 -2.10 12.11 -8.74
N THR A 60 -1.34 11.68 -9.73
CA THR A 60 -1.25 12.33 -11.04
C THR A 60 -2.32 11.77 -11.98
N SER A 61 -2.58 12.44 -13.10
CA SER A 61 -3.46 11.91 -14.17
C SER A 61 -3.05 10.50 -14.62
N LEU A 62 -1.73 10.25 -14.70
CA LEU A 62 -1.16 8.95 -14.99
C LEU A 62 -1.60 7.86 -14.00
N SER A 63 -1.81 8.22 -12.73
CA SER A 63 -2.31 7.30 -11.70
C SER A 63 -3.77 6.91 -11.91
N TYR A 64 -4.61 7.79 -12.48
CA TYR A 64 -6.00 7.47 -12.79
C TYR A 64 -6.11 6.50 -13.96
N ASP A 65 -5.42 6.76 -15.07
CA ASP A 65 -5.41 5.84 -16.23
C ASP A 65 -4.85 4.47 -15.86
N ARG A 66 -3.86 4.44 -14.97
CA ARG A 66 -3.31 3.20 -14.43
C ARG A 66 -4.33 2.47 -13.56
N ALA A 67 -5.06 3.19 -12.72
CA ALA A 67 -6.11 2.61 -11.89
C ALA A 67 -7.25 2.04 -12.73
N ASP A 68 -7.68 2.77 -13.76
CA ASP A 68 -8.74 2.35 -14.68
C ASP A 68 -8.31 1.11 -15.48
N ARG A 69 -7.09 1.09 -16.05
CA ARG A 69 -6.55 -0.11 -16.71
C ARG A 69 -6.46 -1.31 -15.78
N TYR A 70 -6.02 -1.11 -14.53
CA TYR A 70 -5.93 -2.21 -13.57
C TYR A 70 -7.32 -2.76 -13.21
N TRP A 71 -8.31 -1.88 -13.06
CA TRP A 71 -9.69 -2.29 -12.83
C TRP A 71 -10.22 -3.22 -13.93
N GLU A 72 -9.94 -2.91 -15.19
CA GLU A 72 -10.33 -3.77 -16.32
C GLU A 72 -9.74 -5.19 -16.21
N VAL A 73 -8.50 -5.31 -15.72
CA VAL A 73 -7.88 -6.63 -15.47
C VAL A 73 -8.56 -7.35 -14.31
N ILE A 74 -8.93 -6.64 -13.24
CA ILE A 74 -9.64 -7.22 -12.08
C ILE A 74 -11.00 -7.78 -12.52
N ILE A 75 -11.82 -7.00 -13.21
CA ILE A 75 -13.18 -7.45 -13.61
C ILE A 75 -13.14 -8.52 -14.70
N SER A 76 -12.04 -8.63 -15.43
CA SER A 76 -11.80 -9.71 -16.39
C SER A 76 -11.46 -11.04 -15.73
N ASN A 77 -11.04 -11.04 -14.46
CA ASN A 77 -10.69 -12.25 -13.71
C ASN A 77 -11.91 -13.18 -13.53
N PRO A 78 -11.79 -14.49 -13.85
CA PRO A 78 -12.85 -15.47 -13.60
C PRO A 78 -13.41 -15.47 -12.17
N ALA A 79 -12.57 -15.28 -11.16
CA ALA A 79 -13.01 -15.21 -9.77
C ALA A 79 -13.96 -14.02 -9.52
N PHE A 80 -13.69 -12.86 -10.15
CA PHE A 80 -14.56 -11.70 -10.07
C PHE A 80 -15.87 -11.94 -10.83
N LYS A 81 -15.79 -12.49 -12.06
CA LYS A 81 -16.98 -12.82 -12.87
C LYS A 81 -17.93 -13.81 -12.19
N ASN A 82 -17.37 -14.85 -11.58
CA ASN A 82 -18.14 -15.84 -10.83
C ASN A 82 -18.83 -15.22 -9.62
N LEU A 83 -18.17 -14.26 -8.96
CA LEU A 83 -18.74 -13.52 -7.84
C LEU A 83 -19.88 -12.61 -8.31
N ALA A 84 -19.68 -11.88 -9.40
CA ALA A 84 -20.68 -10.99 -10.01
C ALA A 84 -21.97 -11.74 -10.41
N THR A 85 -21.85 -12.99 -10.84
CA THR A 85 -23.02 -13.83 -11.19
C THR A 85 -23.95 -14.07 -10.00
N ASN A 86 -23.41 -14.12 -8.78
CA ASN A 86 -24.16 -14.37 -7.55
C ASN A 86 -24.38 -13.10 -6.70
N GLU A 87 -23.88 -11.96 -7.15
CA GLU A 87 -23.84 -10.72 -6.37
C GLU A 87 -25.23 -10.27 -5.93
N SER A 88 -26.23 -10.31 -6.82
CA SER A 88 -27.60 -9.92 -6.46
C SER A 88 -28.20 -10.81 -5.36
N GLN A 89 -27.94 -12.12 -5.40
CA GLN A 89 -28.43 -13.06 -4.39
C GLN A 89 -27.75 -12.82 -3.04
N ILE A 90 -26.43 -12.64 -3.05
CA ILE A 90 -25.64 -12.36 -1.85
C ILE A 90 -26.08 -11.02 -1.22
N MET A 91 -26.26 -9.99 -2.05
CA MET A 91 -26.70 -8.67 -1.58
C MET A 91 -28.12 -8.72 -1.01
N LYS A 92 -29.04 -9.46 -1.64
CA LYS A 92 -30.39 -9.66 -1.12
C LYS A 92 -30.38 -10.34 0.25
N ALA A 93 -29.51 -11.34 0.44
CA ALA A 93 -29.39 -12.05 1.72
C ALA A 93 -28.94 -11.16 2.89
N VAL A 94 -28.19 -10.09 2.61
CA VAL A 94 -27.77 -9.10 3.62
C VAL A 94 -28.67 -7.85 3.66
N GLY A 95 -29.85 -7.90 3.03
CA GLY A 95 -30.81 -6.79 3.02
C GLY A 95 -30.34 -5.58 2.21
N GLY A 96 -29.55 -5.79 1.16
CA GLY A 96 -29.05 -4.76 0.25
C GLY A 96 -29.31 -5.08 -1.21
N TYR A 97 -28.70 -4.27 -2.08
CA TYR A 97 -28.72 -4.44 -3.54
C TYR A 97 -27.33 -4.28 -4.14
N ALA A 98 -27.11 -4.93 -5.28
CA ALA A 98 -25.91 -4.80 -6.09
C ALA A 98 -25.79 -3.36 -6.64
N ILE A 99 -24.57 -2.87 -6.79
CA ILE A 99 -24.31 -1.54 -7.36
C ILE A 99 -23.49 -1.66 -8.64
N ASP A 100 -23.48 -0.61 -9.45
CA ASP A 100 -22.41 -0.44 -10.42
C ASP A 100 -21.09 -0.20 -9.67
N THR A 101 -20.16 -1.14 -9.79
CA THR A 101 -18.86 -1.10 -9.11
C THR A 101 -17.91 -0.07 -9.74
N SER A 102 -18.23 0.46 -10.93
CA SER A 102 -17.47 1.53 -11.57
C SER A 102 -17.38 2.79 -10.69
N ILE A 103 -18.37 3.02 -9.82
CA ILE A 103 -18.41 4.20 -8.93
C ILE A 103 -17.39 4.13 -7.79
N ILE A 104 -16.84 2.94 -7.48
CA ILE A 104 -15.86 2.74 -6.41
C ILE A 104 -14.52 2.19 -6.91
N LYS A 105 -14.37 1.95 -8.22
CA LYS A 105 -13.21 1.26 -8.81
C LYS A 105 -11.87 1.87 -8.39
N ARG A 106 -11.80 3.21 -8.39
CA ARG A 106 -10.60 3.97 -8.05
C ARG A 106 -10.21 3.76 -6.58
N ASN A 107 -11.18 3.86 -5.66
CA ASN A 107 -10.95 3.65 -4.22
C ASN A 107 -10.56 2.20 -3.89
N VAL A 108 -11.10 1.22 -4.63
CA VAL A 108 -10.71 -0.19 -4.52
C VAL A 108 -9.25 -0.36 -4.98
N VAL A 109 -8.94 0.11 -6.19
CA VAL A 109 -7.62 -0.04 -6.81
C VAL A 109 -6.52 0.66 -6.01
N ALA A 110 -6.81 1.81 -5.39
CA ALA A 110 -5.85 2.54 -4.54
C ALA A 110 -5.22 1.67 -3.44
N SER A 111 -5.92 0.61 -2.99
CA SER A 111 -5.43 -0.28 -1.95
C SER A 111 -4.66 -1.51 -2.46
N LEU A 112 -4.73 -1.78 -3.76
CA LEU A 112 -4.24 -3.00 -4.40
C LEU A 112 -3.05 -2.72 -5.32
N LEU A 113 -3.01 -1.53 -5.92
CA LEU A 113 -2.04 -1.16 -6.95
C LEU A 113 -0.62 -1.15 -6.36
N PRO A 114 0.31 -1.94 -6.90
CA PRO A 114 1.70 -1.88 -6.46
C PRO A 114 2.31 -0.50 -6.74
N ASN A 115 3.19 -0.01 -5.89
CA ASN A 115 3.87 1.27 -6.12
C ASN A 115 5.01 1.17 -7.15
N TYR A 116 5.46 -0.04 -7.50
CA TYR A 116 6.58 -0.33 -8.41
C TYR A 116 7.90 0.33 -8.02
N VAL A 117 8.05 0.69 -6.74
CA VAL A 117 9.29 1.26 -6.23
C VAL A 117 10.31 0.15 -6.03
N ASP A 118 11.53 0.38 -6.48
CA ASP A 118 12.63 -0.57 -6.36
C ASP A 118 13.84 0.04 -5.62
N ILE A 119 14.98 -0.66 -5.63
CA ILE A 119 16.18 -0.20 -4.91
C ILE A 119 16.82 1.04 -5.56
N SER A 120 16.67 1.21 -6.88
CA SER A 120 17.25 2.32 -7.63
C SER A 120 16.64 3.66 -7.22
N ASP A 121 15.36 3.66 -6.82
CA ASP A 121 14.67 4.83 -6.25
C ASP A 121 15.31 5.34 -4.95
N PHE A 122 16.12 4.51 -4.27
CA PHE A 122 16.76 4.82 -2.99
C PHE A 122 18.28 4.98 -3.06
N GLU A 123 18.88 4.96 -4.24
CA GLU A 123 20.34 5.08 -4.39
C GLU A 123 20.87 6.41 -3.82
N ASN A 124 20.13 7.50 -4.01
CA ASN A 124 20.51 8.83 -3.51
C ASN A 124 20.25 9.03 -2.01
N PHE A 125 19.54 8.10 -1.35
CA PHE A 125 19.20 8.18 0.07
C PHE A 125 20.15 7.32 0.93
N GLN A 126 21.15 6.68 0.32
CA GLN A 126 22.11 5.86 1.06
C GLN A 126 22.86 6.71 2.08
N ASP A 127 22.91 6.22 3.32
CA ASP A 127 23.52 6.88 4.49
C ASP A 127 22.85 8.18 4.95
N GLU A 128 21.75 8.62 4.32
CA GLU A 128 20.94 9.74 4.81
C GLU A 128 20.30 9.37 6.16
N ASP A 129 20.51 10.22 7.17
CA ASP A 129 20.18 9.96 8.58
C ASP A 129 20.70 8.60 9.09
N GLY A 130 21.74 8.04 8.47
CA GLY A 130 22.31 6.72 8.80
C GLY A 130 21.46 5.52 8.35
N TRP A 131 20.49 5.72 7.46
CA TRP A 131 19.75 4.63 6.84
C TRP A 131 20.51 4.01 5.67
N LYS A 132 20.50 2.68 5.60
CA LYS A 132 21.01 1.91 4.45
C LYS A 132 19.89 1.13 3.82
N TYR A 133 19.85 1.10 2.49
CA TYR A 133 18.80 0.43 1.71
C TYR A 133 19.37 -0.77 0.98
N LYS A 134 18.61 -1.87 0.92
CA LYS A 134 19.00 -3.07 0.17
C LYS A 134 17.80 -3.81 -0.39
N VAL A 135 18.04 -4.57 -1.46
CA VAL A 135 17.09 -5.54 -1.99
C VAL A 135 16.88 -6.68 -0.97
N ASN A 136 15.63 -7.07 -0.80
CA ASN A 136 15.24 -8.21 0.01
C ASN A 136 15.47 -9.53 -0.73
N LYS A 137 16.61 -10.17 -0.47
CA LYS A 137 16.99 -11.46 -1.08
C LYS A 137 16.02 -12.61 -0.81
N ARG A 138 15.10 -12.48 0.15
CA ARG A 138 14.08 -13.51 0.44
C ARG A 138 12.91 -13.48 -0.55
N ARG A 139 12.77 -12.40 -1.32
CA ARG A 139 11.83 -12.36 -2.43
C ARG A 139 12.48 -13.17 -3.56
N ALA A 140 11.85 -14.29 -3.94
CA ALA A 140 12.25 -15.02 -5.15
C ALA A 140 12.25 -14.04 -6.34
N PHE A 141 13.11 -14.29 -7.33
CA PHE A 141 13.55 -13.45 -8.46
C PHE A 141 12.48 -12.83 -9.38
N ASP A 142 11.30 -12.48 -8.87
CA ASP A 142 10.34 -11.66 -9.58
C ASP A 142 10.74 -10.18 -9.40
N ASP A 143 11.22 -9.59 -10.48
CA ASP A 143 11.59 -8.16 -10.54
C ASP A 143 10.41 -7.23 -10.21
N TYR A 144 9.16 -7.72 -10.33
CA TYR A 144 7.95 -6.93 -10.15
C TYR A 144 6.95 -7.56 -9.19
N ILE A 145 6.13 -6.71 -8.55
CA ILE A 145 4.98 -7.15 -7.76
C ILE A 145 3.83 -7.42 -8.72
N SER A 146 3.33 -8.65 -8.67
CA SER A 146 2.17 -9.13 -9.40
C SER A 146 0.93 -8.27 -9.08
N LEU A 147 0.03 -8.17 -10.04
CA LEU A 147 -1.26 -7.54 -9.87
C LEU A 147 -2.16 -8.45 -9.03
N ARG A 148 -2.69 -7.85 -7.96
CA ARG A 148 -3.62 -8.50 -7.04
C ARG A 148 -5.01 -8.61 -7.62
N TRP A 149 -5.76 -9.62 -7.21
CA TRP A 149 -7.07 -9.98 -7.73
C TRP A 149 -7.07 -10.22 -9.25
N CYS A 150 -5.91 -10.57 -9.83
CA CYS A 150 -5.74 -10.88 -11.25
C CYS A 150 -5.26 -12.31 -11.50
N ASN A 151 -5.52 -13.22 -10.56
CA ASN A 151 -5.15 -14.64 -10.66
C ASN A 151 -3.63 -14.88 -10.79
N GLN A 152 -2.82 -13.96 -10.29
CA GLN A 152 -1.36 -14.10 -10.24
C GLN A 152 -0.96 -14.64 -8.86
N LYS A 153 -0.08 -15.66 -8.85
CA LYS A 153 0.42 -16.27 -7.61
C LYS A 153 1.75 -15.65 -7.24
N GLN A 154 1.79 -14.88 -6.15
CA GLN A 154 3.01 -14.34 -5.58
C GLN A 154 2.86 -14.18 -4.06
N ASN A 155 3.98 -14.09 -3.34
CA ASN A 155 3.97 -13.60 -1.96
C ASN A 155 3.81 -12.07 -1.95
N PHE A 156 2.57 -11.61 -1.83
CA PHE A 156 2.17 -10.19 -1.79
C PHE A 156 2.55 -9.47 -0.48
N TYR A 157 3.03 -10.21 0.53
CA TYR A 157 3.44 -9.69 1.83
C TYR A 157 4.93 -9.36 1.89
N GLN A 158 5.74 -10.00 1.05
CA GLN A 158 7.19 -9.85 1.12
C GLN A 158 7.63 -8.52 0.49
N PRO A 159 8.35 -7.64 1.22
CA PRO A 159 8.80 -6.36 0.67
C PRO A 159 9.93 -6.58 -0.34
N LEU A 160 10.02 -5.72 -1.37
CA LEU A 160 11.15 -5.71 -2.30
C LEU A 160 12.38 -5.01 -1.70
N VAL A 161 12.16 -3.89 -1.01
CA VAL A 161 13.22 -3.07 -0.41
C VAL A 161 13.13 -3.09 1.11
N ILE A 162 14.29 -3.23 1.76
CA ILE A 162 14.44 -3.14 3.21
C ILE A 162 15.42 -2.00 3.50
N ARG A 163 15.10 -1.17 4.49
CA ARG A 163 16.06 -0.23 5.06
C ARG A 163 16.44 -0.60 6.48
N TYR A 164 17.66 -0.31 6.86
CA TYR A 164 18.16 -0.59 8.20
C TYR A 164 19.08 0.52 8.68
N LYS A 165 19.01 0.81 9.98
CA LYS A 165 19.85 1.79 10.66
C LYS A 165 20.55 1.10 11.81
N LYS A 166 21.88 1.19 11.86
CA LYS A 166 22.64 0.77 13.03
C LYS A 166 22.34 1.76 14.15
N ASN A 167 21.68 1.31 15.21
CA ASN A 167 21.76 2.01 16.49
C ASN A 167 22.90 1.36 17.28
N GLY A 168 23.53 2.04 18.25
CA GLY A 168 24.61 1.47 19.05
C GLY A 168 24.24 0.22 19.87
N THR A 169 23.05 -0.36 19.69
CA THR A 169 22.64 -1.64 20.29
C THR A 169 23.02 -2.83 19.40
N LYS A 170 22.96 -4.05 19.95
CA LYS A 170 23.31 -5.28 19.21
C LYS A 170 22.40 -5.58 18.01
N LYS A 171 21.20 -4.97 17.90
CA LYS A 171 20.26 -5.23 16.79
C LYS A 171 19.97 -3.96 15.98
N PRO A 172 20.16 -3.97 14.66
CA PRO A 172 19.83 -2.83 13.81
C PRO A 172 18.32 -2.63 13.75
N ILE A 173 17.89 -1.36 13.72
CA ILE A 173 16.50 -1.01 13.44
C ILE A 173 16.22 -1.36 11.99
N THR A 174 15.23 -2.22 11.74
CA THR A 174 14.90 -2.69 10.39
C THR A 174 13.48 -2.28 10.01
N GLN A 175 13.32 -1.75 8.81
CA GLN A 175 12.03 -1.36 8.26
C GLN A 175 11.87 -1.88 6.83
N ASN A 176 10.63 -2.25 6.52
CA ASN A 176 10.24 -2.81 5.25
C ASN A 176 9.41 -1.80 4.46
N LEU A 177 9.69 -1.67 3.16
CA LEU A 177 8.88 -0.88 2.26
C LEU A 177 7.51 -1.55 2.07
N CYS A 178 6.43 -0.79 2.26
CA CYS A 178 5.10 -1.22 1.84
C CYS A 178 5.03 -1.24 0.31
N PRO A 179 4.68 -2.38 -0.32
CA PRO A 179 4.61 -2.47 -1.79
C PRO A 179 3.42 -1.74 -2.42
N TYR A 180 2.50 -1.19 -1.62
CA TYR A 180 1.24 -0.61 -2.09
C TYR A 180 1.03 0.84 -1.63
N CYS A 181 1.88 1.36 -0.73
CA CYS A 181 1.83 2.77 -0.39
C CYS A 181 2.34 3.60 -1.56
N PRO A 182 1.59 4.61 -2.03
CA PRO A 182 2.06 5.48 -3.10
C PRO A 182 3.37 6.15 -2.72
N TYR A 183 4.28 6.23 -3.69
CA TYR A 183 5.56 6.89 -3.56
C TYR A 183 5.62 8.11 -4.46
N THR A 184 6.05 9.22 -3.90
CA THR A 184 6.35 10.45 -4.63
C THR A 184 7.75 10.91 -4.24
N LYS A 185 8.56 11.31 -5.21
CA LYS A 185 9.90 11.85 -4.94
C LYS A 185 9.80 13.04 -3.97
N GLY A 186 10.66 13.06 -2.96
CA GLY A 186 10.69 14.10 -1.92
C GLY A 186 9.66 13.93 -0.80
N MET A 187 8.88 12.84 -0.76
CA MET A 187 8.01 12.56 0.38
C MET A 187 8.79 12.06 1.61
N ASP A 188 8.19 12.18 2.80
CA ASP A 188 8.72 11.53 4.00
C ASP A 188 8.65 9.99 3.88
N LEU A 189 9.82 9.36 3.79
CA LEU A 189 9.96 7.91 3.64
C LEU A 189 9.42 7.13 4.86
N ASN A 190 9.27 7.74 6.03
CA ASN A 190 8.66 7.10 7.20
C ASN A 190 7.17 6.76 7.00
N THR A 191 6.54 7.33 5.98
CA THR A 191 5.14 7.04 5.63
C THR A 191 4.96 5.73 4.87
N ILE A 192 6.02 5.21 4.23
CA ILE A 192 6.00 4.01 3.37
C ILE A 192 6.91 2.88 3.88
N PHE A 193 7.86 3.19 4.76
CA PHE A 193 8.67 2.20 5.46
C PHE A 193 8.15 1.96 6.87
N HIS A 194 7.88 0.69 7.20
CA HIS A 194 7.30 0.31 8.49
C HIS A 194 8.20 -0.65 9.26
N GLY A 195 8.20 -0.53 10.58
CA GLY A 195 8.95 -1.39 11.49
C GLY A 195 8.58 -2.87 11.35
N VAL A 196 9.61 -3.72 11.40
CA VAL A 196 9.42 -5.18 11.43
C VAL A 196 9.24 -5.67 12.86
N ASP A 197 10.04 -5.13 13.78
CA ASP A 197 10.12 -5.61 15.17
C ASP A 197 8.88 -5.26 16.00
N ASP A 198 8.18 -4.18 15.66
CA ASP A 198 6.96 -3.73 16.32
C ASP A 198 5.67 -4.24 15.63
N SER A 199 5.81 -5.16 14.67
CA SER A 199 4.71 -5.64 13.83
C SER A 199 3.98 -4.53 13.04
N SER A 200 4.53 -3.32 12.95
CA SER A 200 3.93 -2.20 12.24
C SER A 200 3.75 -2.53 10.76
N TYR A 201 4.77 -3.12 10.13
CA TYR A 201 4.70 -3.60 8.75
C TYR A 201 3.61 -4.64 8.55
N MET A 202 3.53 -5.63 9.45
CA MET A 202 2.49 -6.66 9.41
C MET A 202 1.11 -6.03 9.45
N HIS A 203 0.85 -5.20 10.46
CA HIS A 203 -0.46 -4.59 10.63
C HIS A 203 -0.83 -3.67 9.49
N HIS A 204 0.11 -2.90 8.98
CA HIS A 204 -0.12 -2.01 7.86
C HIS A 204 -0.49 -2.79 6.59
N VAL A 205 0.37 -3.70 6.11
CA VAL A 205 0.11 -4.47 4.88
C VAL A 205 -1.16 -5.33 5.02
N CYS A 206 -1.40 -5.94 6.18
CA CYS A 206 -2.58 -6.77 6.37
C CYS A 206 -3.88 -5.97 6.47
N LYS A 207 -3.92 -4.89 7.26
CA LYS A 207 -5.15 -4.15 7.56
C LYS A 207 -5.44 -3.03 6.57
N ASP A 208 -4.42 -2.48 5.95
CA ASP A 208 -4.55 -1.35 5.02
C ASP A 208 -4.40 -1.78 3.56
N HIS A 209 -3.88 -2.97 3.27
CA HIS A 209 -3.78 -3.45 1.89
C HIS A 209 -4.43 -4.82 1.69
N GLY A 210 -4.78 -5.55 2.73
CA GLY A 210 -5.57 -6.77 2.58
C GLY A 210 -4.76 -7.97 2.09
N VAL A 211 -3.55 -8.14 2.61
CA VAL A 211 -2.69 -9.29 2.35
C VAL A 211 -2.45 -10.05 3.64
N TYR A 212 -2.57 -11.37 3.65
CA TYR A 212 -2.24 -12.19 4.81
C TYR A 212 -0.73 -12.33 4.99
N THR A 213 -0.28 -12.64 6.21
CA THR A 213 1.15 -12.89 6.50
C THR A 213 1.75 -14.08 5.75
N THR A 214 0.90 -14.96 5.20
CA THR A 214 1.32 -16.05 4.29
C THR A 214 1.75 -15.55 2.92
N GLY A 215 1.49 -14.27 2.60
CA GLY A 215 1.67 -13.71 1.27
C GLY A 215 0.43 -13.79 0.40
N ASN A 216 -0.61 -14.51 0.81
CA ASN A 216 -1.85 -14.63 0.06
C ASN A 216 -2.71 -13.39 0.20
N GLU A 217 -3.37 -12.99 -0.88
CA GLU A 217 -4.34 -11.90 -0.86
C GLU A 217 -5.66 -12.28 -0.16
N MET A 218 -6.27 -11.29 0.51
CA MET A 218 -7.63 -11.41 1.02
C MET A 218 -8.62 -11.55 -0.15
N PRO A 219 -9.74 -12.27 0.05
CA PRO A 219 -10.65 -12.58 -1.05
C PRO A 219 -11.35 -11.32 -1.56
N ILE A 220 -11.77 -11.37 -2.83
CA ILE A 220 -12.58 -10.33 -3.45
C ILE A 220 -13.95 -10.28 -2.72
N PRO A 221 -14.36 -9.12 -2.18
CA PRO A 221 -15.68 -8.97 -1.57
C PRO A 221 -16.77 -8.78 -2.63
N VAL A 222 -18.03 -9.02 -2.24
CA VAL A 222 -19.19 -8.57 -3.02
C VAL A 222 -19.48 -7.12 -2.67
N PHE A 223 -19.77 -6.28 -3.66
CA PHE A 223 -20.02 -4.87 -3.44
C PHE A 223 -21.51 -4.56 -3.54
N GLY A 224 -21.97 -3.62 -2.72
CA GLY A 224 -23.38 -3.25 -2.77
C GLY A 224 -23.72 -2.09 -1.88
N LYS A 225 -25.02 -1.85 -1.75
CA LYS A 225 -25.58 -0.81 -0.91
C LYS A 225 -26.67 -1.37 -0.01
N THR A 226 -26.66 -0.93 1.23
CA THR A 226 -27.67 -1.20 2.25
C THR A 226 -28.30 0.11 2.71
N ALA A 227 -29.27 0.05 3.62
CA ALA A 227 -29.80 1.25 4.27
C ALA A 227 -28.73 2.10 4.98
N LYS A 228 -27.59 1.50 5.36
CA LYS A 228 -26.47 2.17 6.04
C LYS A 228 -25.43 2.76 5.08
N GLY A 229 -25.59 2.57 3.77
CA GLY A 229 -24.67 3.04 2.75
C GLY A 229 -23.95 1.92 1.99
N LEU A 230 -22.82 2.27 1.37
CA LEU A 230 -21.99 1.37 0.58
C LEU A 230 -21.29 0.34 1.47
N VAL A 231 -21.29 -0.93 1.04
CA VAL A 231 -20.72 -2.05 1.79
C VAL A 231 -19.92 -3.00 0.91
N ALA A 232 -18.97 -3.69 1.54
CA ALA A 232 -18.32 -4.89 1.05
C ALA A 232 -18.77 -6.09 1.90
N VAL A 233 -19.25 -7.15 1.26
CA VAL A 233 -19.65 -8.40 1.92
C VAL A 233 -18.51 -9.39 1.84
N CYS A 234 -18.14 -9.97 2.99
CA CYS A 234 -17.05 -10.92 3.06
C CYS A 234 -17.43 -12.27 2.41
N GLY A 235 -16.68 -12.67 1.39
CA GLY A 235 -16.87 -13.95 0.71
C GLY A 235 -16.58 -15.21 1.55
N ILE A 236 -16.06 -15.06 2.79
CA ILE A 236 -15.80 -16.19 3.71
C ILE A 236 -16.96 -16.41 4.68
N CYS A 237 -17.56 -15.34 5.22
CA CYS A 237 -18.55 -15.45 6.29
C CYS A 237 -19.82 -14.61 6.11
N GLY A 238 -19.96 -13.90 5.00
CA GLY A 238 -21.14 -13.08 4.71
C GLY A 238 -21.27 -11.78 5.52
N ASN A 239 -20.29 -11.44 6.36
CA ASN A 239 -20.33 -10.19 7.14
C ASN A 239 -20.21 -8.96 6.24
N THR A 240 -21.02 -7.95 6.49
CA THR A 240 -20.98 -6.66 5.80
C THR A 240 -19.99 -5.70 6.47
N CYS A 241 -19.15 -5.04 5.68
CA CYS A 241 -18.22 -4.01 6.11
C CYS A 241 -18.52 -2.71 5.36
N ASN A 242 -18.71 -1.61 6.09
CA ASN A 242 -18.96 -0.31 5.46
C ASN A 242 -17.74 0.16 4.67
N LEU A 243 -17.99 0.72 3.48
CA LEU A 243 -16.97 1.36 2.65
C LEU A 243 -16.89 2.84 2.99
N SER A 244 -15.69 3.33 3.24
CA SER A 244 -15.41 4.76 3.41
C SER A 244 -15.12 5.39 2.05
N VAL A 245 -16.16 5.66 1.28
CA VAL A 245 -16.07 6.33 -0.03
C VAL A 245 -16.69 7.71 0.10
N ASP A 246 -15.93 8.72 -0.27
CA ASP A 246 -16.49 10.03 -0.62
C ASP A 246 -16.63 10.06 -2.13
N VAL A 247 -17.85 9.89 -2.63
CA VAL A 247 -18.16 9.78 -4.06
C VAL A 247 -17.96 11.11 -4.80
N HIS A 248 -17.79 12.21 -4.06
CA HIS A 248 -17.57 13.55 -4.61
C HIS A 248 -16.11 14.00 -4.54
N ALA A 249 -15.24 13.22 -3.88
CA ALA A 249 -13.84 13.54 -3.78
C ALA A 249 -13.04 12.76 -4.84
N ASP A 250 -12.22 13.46 -5.62
CA ASP A 250 -11.22 12.90 -6.54
C ASP A 250 -10.03 12.30 -5.78
N ASN A 251 -10.33 11.49 -4.77
CA ASN A 251 -9.38 11.00 -3.80
C ASN A 251 -9.28 9.49 -3.96
N LEU A 252 -8.12 9.00 -4.38
CA LEU A 252 -7.74 7.59 -4.33
C LEU A 252 -7.42 7.22 -2.86
N ASN A 253 -8.46 7.16 -2.02
CA ASN A 253 -8.37 6.63 -0.67
C ASN A 253 -8.71 5.13 -0.65
N ASN A 254 -8.17 4.40 0.31
CA ASN A 254 -8.54 3.00 0.49
C ASN A 254 -9.92 2.90 1.16
N CYS A 255 -10.95 2.53 0.40
CA CYS A 255 -12.30 2.30 0.94
C CYS A 255 -12.49 0.93 1.62
N LEU A 256 -11.55 0.00 1.43
CA LEU A 256 -11.58 -1.38 1.90
C LEU A 256 -10.96 -1.59 3.29
N ILE A 257 -10.49 -0.54 3.97
CA ILE A 257 -9.84 -0.67 5.30
C ILE A 257 -10.71 -1.48 6.29
N SER A 258 -12.01 -1.17 6.35
CA SER A 258 -12.94 -1.89 7.24
C SER A 258 -13.02 -3.38 6.89
N TYR A 259 -13.09 -3.68 5.60
CA TYR A 259 -13.14 -5.04 5.06
C TYR A 259 -11.86 -5.84 5.33
N PHE A 260 -10.69 -5.23 5.09
CA PHE A 260 -9.40 -5.88 5.34
C PHE A 260 -9.14 -6.12 6.81
N ARG A 261 -9.52 -5.18 7.69
CA ARG A 261 -9.48 -5.39 9.15
C ARG A 261 -10.37 -6.55 9.57
N HIS A 262 -11.60 -6.61 9.06
CA HIS A 262 -12.48 -7.75 9.31
C HIS A 262 -11.82 -9.09 8.90
N CYS A 263 -11.26 -9.16 7.69
CA CYS A 263 -10.59 -10.36 7.20
C CYS A 263 -9.35 -10.74 8.02
N PHE A 264 -8.54 -9.75 8.41
CA PHE A 264 -7.39 -9.96 9.27
C PHE A 264 -7.79 -10.49 10.66
N ASP A 265 -8.79 -9.87 11.28
CA ASP A 265 -9.18 -10.19 12.66
C ASP A 265 -9.97 -11.52 12.74
N LYS A 266 -10.79 -11.83 11.73
CA LYS A 266 -11.72 -12.98 11.77
C LYS A 266 -11.27 -14.19 10.95
N HIS A 267 -10.42 -14.01 9.93
CA HIS A 267 -10.12 -15.08 8.97
C HIS A 267 -8.64 -15.43 8.81
N LYS A 268 -7.72 -14.74 9.51
CA LYS A 268 -6.28 -15.02 9.41
C LYS A 268 -5.91 -16.50 9.63
N ASN A 269 -6.52 -17.14 10.64
CA ASN A 269 -6.22 -18.54 10.98
C ASN A 269 -6.96 -19.53 10.05
N LYS A 270 -8.18 -19.21 9.63
CA LYS A 270 -8.98 -20.08 8.74
C LYS A 270 -8.33 -20.24 7.36
N ARG A 271 -7.75 -19.16 6.82
CA ARG A 271 -7.02 -19.19 5.54
C ARG A 271 -5.70 -19.94 5.67
N GLN A 272 -4.90 -19.65 6.71
CA GLN A 272 -3.64 -20.36 7.00
C GLN A 272 -3.82 -21.89 7.05
N ASN A 273 -4.90 -22.36 7.69
CA ASN A 273 -5.19 -23.79 7.77
C ASN A 273 -5.62 -24.39 6.40
N ARG A 274 -6.39 -23.64 5.60
CA ARG A 274 -6.77 -24.07 4.25
C ARG A 274 -5.55 -24.18 3.34
N ASP A 275 -4.68 -23.17 3.37
CA ASP A 275 -3.45 -23.13 2.57
C ASP A 275 -2.51 -24.29 2.97
N ALA A 276 -2.35 -24.56 4.26
CA ALA A 276 -1.56 -25.70 4.75
C ALA A 276 -2.11 -27.05 4.27
N ASN A 277 -3.44 -27.19 4.21
CA ASN A 277 -4.08 -28.41 3.71
C ASN A 277 -3.93 -28.54 2.19
N GLU A 278 -4.01 -27.44 1.45
CA GLU A 278 -3.80 -27.41 0.00
C GLU A 278 -2.36 -27.76 -0.38
N ILE A 279 -1.37 -27.17 0.31
CA ILE A 279 0.05 -27.53 0.15
C ILE A 279 0.29 -29.01 0.47
N LYS A 280 -0.33 -29.54 1.54
CA LYS A 280 -0.25 -30.98 1.87
C LYS A 280 -0.84 -31.84 0.75
N ARG A 281 -1.96 -31.44 0.17
CA ARG A 281 -2.60 -32.16 -0.94
C ARG A 281 -1.73 -32.14 -2.19
N GLU A 282 -1.22 -30.98 -2.59
CA GLU A 282 -0.30 -30.86 -3.74
C GLU A 282 0.97 -31.70 -3.52
N ALA A 283 1.55 -31.69 -2.32
CA ALA A 283 2.71 -32.53 -2.00
C ALA A 283 2.41 -34.04 -2.06
N GLN A 284 1.21 -34.45 -1.65
CA GLN A 284 0.74 -35.84 -1.77
C GLN A 284 0.55 -36.24 -3.23
N GLU A 285 -0.02 -35.36 -4.05
CA GLU A 285 -0.23 -35.58 -5.48
C GLU A 285 1.10 -35.70 -6.24
N ILE A 286 2.07 -34.82 -5.95
CA ILE A 286 3.44 -34.93 -6.49
C ILE A 286 4.09 -36.25 -6.08
N LYS A 287 3.93 -36.66 -4.81
CA LYS A 287 4.49 -37.93 -4.32
C LYS A 287 3.85 -39.15 -5.01
N ALA A 288 2.55 -39.12 -5.24
CA ALA A 288 1.82 -40.17 -5.96
C ALA A 288 2.26 -40.25 -7.42
N ASN A 289 2.37 -39.12 -8.12
CA ASN A 289 2.82 -39.05 -9.50
C ASN A 289 4.26 -39.55 -9.64
N ARG A 290 5.15 -39.21 -8.70
CA ARG A 290 6.54 -39.70 -8.69
C ARG A 290 6.61 -41.21 -8.46
N HIS A 291 5.74 -41.77 -7.63
CA HIS A 291 5.67 -43.22 -7.41
C HIS A 291 5.20 -43.97 -8.67
N ASN A 292 4.19 -43.45 -9.37
CA ASN A 292 3.70 -44.04 -10.62
C ASN A 292 4.77 -44.02 -11.72
N LEU A 293 5.52 -42.92 -11.87
CA LEU A 293 6.67 -42.82 -12.78
C LEU A 293 7.77 -43.84 -12.47
N ILE A 294 8.02 -44.15 -11.19
CA ILE A 294 9.00 -45.18 -10.81
C ILE A 294 8.50 -46.58 -11.20
N LEU A 295 7.21 -46.86 -10.98
CA LEU A 295 6.59 -48.14 -11.35
C LEU A 295 6.60 -48.36 -12.87
N GLU A 296 6.26 -47.33 -13.66
CA GLU A 296 6.30 -47.39 -15.12
C GLU A 296 7.71 -47.69 -15.64
N ASN A 297 8.74 -47.03 -15.09
CA ASN A 297 10.13 -47.30 -15.46
C ASN A 297 10.63 -48.70 -15.02
N LEU A 298 10.11 -49.25 -13.92
CA LEU A 298 10.41 -50.61 -13.47
C LEU A 298 9.73 -51.69 -14.32
N ILE A 299 8.59 -51.36 -14.95
CA ILE A 299 7.90 -52.26 -15.88
C ILE A 299 8.63 -52.26 -17.23
N VAL A 300 9.03 -51.09 -17.73
CA VAL A 300 9.77 -50.97 -19.01
C VAL A 300 11.15 -51.63 -18.95
N SER A 301 11.80 -51.67 -17.80
CA SER A 301 13.11 -52.33 -17.62
C SER A 301 13.04 -53.85 -17.42
N LYS A 302 11.84 -54.43 -17.38
CA LYS A 302 11.62 -55.89 -17.27
C LYS A 302 11.09 -56.53 -18.56
N VAL A 303 10.86 -55.74 -19.60
CA VAL A 303 10.54 -56.18 -20.97
C VAL A 303 11.79 -56.09 -21.82
#